data_AF-A0A7V7WM55-F1
#
_entry.id   AF-A0A7V7WM55-F1
#
_cell.length_a   1.000
_cell.length_b   1.000
_cell.length_c   1.000
_cell.angle_alpha   90.00
_cell.angle_beta   90.00
_cell.angle_gamma   90.00
#
_symmetry.space_group_name_H-M   'P 1'
#
loop_
_entity.id
_entity.type
_entity.pdbx_description
1 polymer ?
#
loop_
_entity_poly.entity_id
_entity_poly.type
_entity_poly.pdbx_seq_one_letter_code
_entity_poly.pdbx_strand_id
1 'polypeptide(L)' 'MFTGIVEGSGIVKKVDSFQTYTRIEIECPFSLKGTKVGDSIAVDGCCLTATRLRGKIFS' A
#
# COMPACT_ATOMS: atom_id res chain seq x y z
N MET A 1 -3.02 6.71 -12.92
CA MET A 1 -3.98 5.82 -13.61
C MET A 1 -3.37 4.43 -13.65
N PHE A 2 -4.14 3.39 -13.30
CA PHE A 2 -3.62 2.01 -13.21
C PHE A 2 -3.89 1.24 -14.50
N THR A 3 -2.99 0.32 -14.87
CA THR A 3 -3.14 -0.53 -16.06
C THR A 3 -4.01 -1.77 -15.82
N GLY A 4 -4.27 -2.10 -14.54
CA GLY A 4 -4.96 -3.34 -14.15
C GLY A 4 -4.04 -4.57 -14.08
N ILE A 5 -2.75 -4.44 -14.39
CA ILE A 5 -1.77 -5.51 -14.22
C ILE A 5 -1.22 -5.46 -12.78
N VAL A 6 -1.36 -6.57 -12.04
CA VAL A 6 -0.90 -6.68 -10.65
C VAL A 6 0.58 -7.01 -10.62
N GLU A 7 1.38 -6.18 -9.96
CA GLU A 7 2.84 -6.37 -9.83
C GLU A 7 3.20 -7.51 -8.86
N GLY A 8 2.36 -7.75 -7.85
CA GLY A 8 2.51 -8.89 -6.94
C GLY A 8 1.47 -8.87 -5.83
N SER A 9 1.45 -9.95 -5.03
CA SER A 9 0.59 -10.07 -3.85
C SER A 9 1.41 -9.83 -2.58
N GLY A 10 0.95 -8.89 -1.76
CA GLY A 10 1.56 -8.55 -0.47
C GLY A 10 0.88 -9.24 0.71
N ILE A 11 1.46 -9.09 1.90
CA ILE A 11 0.92 -9.63 3.15
C ILE A 11 0.46 -8.46 4.02
N VAL A 12 -0.81 -8.47 4.44
CA VAL A 12 -1.31 -7.54 5.46
C VAL A 12 -0.63 -7.88 6.79
N LYS A 13 0.17 -6.95 7.31
CA LYS A 13 0.89 -7.10 8.58
C LYS A 13 0.14 -6.54 9.75
N LYS A 14 -0.64 -5.49 9.52
CA LYS A 14 -1.37 -4.79 10.57
C LYS A 14 -2.60 -4.08 10.00
N VAL A 15 -3.67 -4.04 10.77
CA VAL A 15 -4.85 -3.23 10.50
C VAL A 15 -5.12 -2.41 11.76
N ASP A 16 -5.00 -1.09 11.64
CA ASP A 16 -5.32 -0.13 12.70
C ASP A 16 -6.62 0.58 12.33
N SER A 17 -7.68 0.38 13.12
CA SER A 17 -8.96 1.07 12.95
C SER A 17 -8.98 2.35 13.79
N PHE A 18 -9.21 3.49 13.13
CA PHE A 18 -9.44 4.78 13.77
C PHE A 18 -10.90 5.19 13.62
N GLN A 19 -11.31 6.27 14.27
CA GLN A 19 -12.71 6.72 14.24
C GLN A 19 -13.21 7.07 12.84
N THR A 20 -12.33 7.55 11.95
CA THR A 20 -12.71 8.07 10.62
C THR A 20 -12.03 7.38 9.46
N TYR A 21 -11.05 6.50 9.71
CA TYR A 21 -10.31 5.79 8.67
C TYR A 21 -9.71 4.49 9.22
N THR A 22 -9.30 3.62 8.31
CA THR A 22 -8.52 2.43 8.62
C THR A 22 -7.16 2.57 7.96
N ARG A 23 -6.08 2.30 8.71
CA ARG A 23 -4.74 2.20 8.14
C ARG A 23 -4.33 0.74 8.07
N ILE A 24 -3.89 0.31 6.89
CA ILE A 24 -3.50 -1.07 6.61
C ILE A 24 -2.01 -1.07 6.29
N GLU A 25 -1.21 -1.78 7.08
CA GLU A 25 0.22 -1.98 6.78
C GLU A 25 0.39 -3.24 5.93
N ILE A 26 0.98 -3.10 4.75
CA ILE A 26 1.15 -4.18 3.78
C ILE A 26 2.64 -4.35 3.47
N GLU A 27 3.16 -5.57 3.58
CA GLU A 27 4.49 -5.94 3.08
C GLU A 27 4.40 -6.48 1.65
N CYS A 28 5.06 -5.81 0.71
CA CYS A 28 5.17 -6.22 -0.68
C CYS A 28 6.30 -7.25 -0.89
N PRO A 29 6.21 -8.11 -1.92
CA PRO A 29 7.31 -9.01 -2.26
C PRO A 29 8.53 -8.28 -2.88
N PHE A 30 8.31 -7.07 -3.41
CA PHE A 30 9.31 -6.22 -4.07
C PHE A 30 9.64 -4.95 -3.26
N SER A 31 10.67 -4.22 -3.68
CA SER A 31 11.04 -2.93 -3.09
C SER A 31 10.13 -1.81 -3.62
N LEU A 32 9.67 -0.92 -2.74
CA LEU A 32 8.88 0.26 -3.09
C LEU A 32 9.76 1.41 -3.62
N LYS A 33 10.80 1.08 -4.40
CA LYS A 33 11.79 2.04 -4.88
C LYS A 33 11.11 2.97 -5.88
N GLY A 34 11.14 4.27 -5.59
CA GLY A 34 10.53 5.31 -6.44
C GLY A 34 9.11 5.70 -6.01
N THR A 35 8.46 4.90 -5.16
CA THR A 35 7.22 5.29 -4.49
C THR A 35 7.49 6.35 -3.44
N LYS A 36 6.58 7.33 -3.32
CA LYS A 36 6.63 8.41 -2.33
C LYS A 36 5.35 8.42 -1.50
N VAL A 37 5.46 9.02 -0.31
CA VAL A 37 4.26 9.32 0.51
C VAL A 37 3.36 10.27 -0.29
N GLY A 38 2.06 9.96 -0.33
CA GLY A 38 1.07 10.64 -1.14
C GLY A 38 0.79 9.97 -2.49
N ASP A 39 1.64 9.05 -2.94
CA ASP A 39 1.37 8.30 -4.17
C ASP A 39 0.18 7.35 -4.00
N SER A 40 -0.50 7.08 -5.11
CA SER A 40 -1.60 6.12 -5.16
C SER A 40 -1.09 4.70 -5.43
N ILE A 41 -1.48 3.75 -4.59
CA ILE A 41 -1.21 2.32 -4.75
C ILE A 41 -2.55 1.60 -4.85
N ALA A 42 -2.71 0.78 -5.89
CA ALA A 42 -3.89 -0.07 -6.03
C ALA A 42 -3.73 -1.34 -5.18
N VAL A 43 -4.65 -1.59 -4.25
CA VAL A 43 -4.72 -2.79 -3.42
C VAL A 43 -6.04 -3.49 -3.70
N ASP A 44 -5.98 -4.70 -4.28
CA ASP A 44 -7.16 -5.44 -4.76
C ASP A 44 -8.15 -4.58 -5.57
N GLY A 45 -7.61 -3.71 -6.43
CA GLY A 45 -8.37 -2.79 -7.28
C GLY A 45 -8.83 -1.50 -6.61
N CYS A 46 -8.68 -1.35 -5.29
CA CYS A 46 -8.98 -0.12 -4.58
C CYS A 46 -7.79 0.85 -4.64
N CYS A 47 -8.03 2.10 -5.05
CA CYS A 47 -7.02 3.14 -5.04
C CYS A 47 -6.83 3.67 -3.61
N LEU A 48 -5.67 3.40 -3.00
CA LEU A 48 -5.31 3.86 -1.67
C LEU A 48 -4.10 4.80 -1.72
N THR A 49 -3.96 5.67 -0.73
CA THR A 49 -2.82 6.59 -0.64
C THR A 49 -1.75 6.02 0.27
N ALA A 50 -0.49 5.99 -0.18
CA ALA A 50 0.64 5.64 0.66
C ALA A 50 0.89 6.75 1.69
N THR A 51 0.61 6.50 2.96
CA THR A 51 0.82 7.43 4.08
C THR A 51 2.17 7.22 4.77
N ARG A 52 2.76 6.02 4.70
CA ARG A 52 4.11 5.71 5.17
C ARG A 52 4.81 4.68 4.28
N LEU A 53 6.14 4.72 4.25
CA LEU A 53 6.99 3.80 3.50
C LEU A 53 8.17 3.34 4.37
N ARG A 54 8.46 2.04 4.37
CA ARG A 54 9.60 1.43 5.06
C ARG A 54 10.09 0.20 4.29
N GLY A 55 11.05 0.40 3.39
CA GLY A 55 11.64 -0.69 2.60
C GLY A 55 10.63 -1.34 1.65
N LYS A 56 10.10 -2.51 2.04
CA LYS A 56 9.05 -3.23 1.31
C LYS A 56 7.65 -3.05 1.91
N ILE A 57 7.54 -2.26 2.98
CA ILE A 57 6.29 -2.07 3.73
C ILE A 57 5.74 -0.69 3.45
N PHE A 58 4.43 -0.60 3.19
CA PHE A 58 3.70 0.66 3.15
C PHE A 58 2.44 0.61 4.01
N SER A 59 1.92 1.78 4.35
CA SER A 59 0.59 1.94 4.96
C SER A 59 -0.06 3.22 4.49
#